data_AF-A0A8S8XMM8-F1
#
_entry.id   AF-A0A8S8XMM8-F1
#
_cell.length_a   1.000
_cell.length_b   1.000
_cell.length_c   1.000
_cell.angle_alpha   90.00
_cell.angle_beta   90.00
_cell.angle_gamma   90.00
#
_symmetry.space_group_name_H-M   'P 1'
#
loop_
_entity.id
_entity.type
_entity.pdbx_description
1 polymer ?
#
loop_
_entity_poly.entity_id
_entity_poly.type
_entity_poly.pdbx_seq_one_letter_code
_entity_poly.pdbx_strand_id
1 'polypeptide(L)'
;MNYGESDEQQMIRELVRDFAESVLAPTAEHRDANQIPPSEEWQQFLDFGLQGVTIPEKYGGSPVDDISESIIVEELSRVDPSFGVMFCVHVGLCAKTIALHGNEEQKQNYLTRLAAGEVGAYSLSEAGAGTDAAAMICKAKLSDDGKHYILNGEKMWVTNGAQAKIIVLFAKDVESPRLRG
;
A
#
# COMPACT_ATOMS: atom_id res chain seq x y z
N MET A 1 9.58 28.79 -14.13
CA MET A 1 9.09 27.58 -13.45
C MET A 1 8.20 28.04 -12.31
N ASN A 2 7.04 27.41 -12.13
CA ASN A 2 6.16 27.64 -10.99
C ASN A 2 6.34 26.47 -10.02
N TYR A 3 6.70 26.77 -8.77
CA TYR A 3 6.93 25.79 -7.71
C TYR A 3 5.89 25.90 -6.58
N GLY A 4 4.90 26.76 -6.73
CA GLY A 4 3.81 26.89 -5.76
C GLY A 4 2.79 25.77 -5.91
N GLU A 5 2.13 25.43 -4.80
CA GLU A 5 1.02 24.49 -4.77
C GLU A 5 -0.21 25.08 -5.48
N SER A 6 -0.97 24.23 -6.17
CA SER A 6 -2.31 24.57 -6.64
C SER A 6 -3.29 24.74 -5.47
N ASP A 7 -4.44 25.36 -5.71
CA ASP A 7 -5.50 25.50 -4.70
C ASP A 7 -5.96 24.11 -4.21
N GLU A 8 -6.06 23.12 -5.10
CA GLU A 8 -6.39 21.73 -4.76
C GLU A 8 -5.35 21.09 -3.85
N GLN A 9 -4.05 21.27 -4.15
CA GLN A 9 -2.95 20.77 -3.33
C GLN A 9 -2.96 21.39 -1.92
N GLN A 10 -3.25 22.69 -1.82
CA GLN A 10 -3.38 23.38 -0.54
C GLN A 10 -4.58 22.84 0.27
N MET A 11 -5.73 22.62 -0.38
CA MET A 11 -6.90 22.05 0.28
C MET A 11 -6.63 20.62 0.80
N ILE A 12 -5.95 19.79 0.02
CA ILE A 12 -5.54 18.44 0.46
C ILE A 12 -4.58 18.55 1.66
N ARG A 13 -3.61 19.47 1.61
CA ARG A 13 -2.67 19.69 2.72
C ARG A 13 -3.40 20.04 4.01
N GLU A 14 -4.33 21.00 3.95
CA GLU A 14 -5.11 21.42 5.12
C GLU A 14 -5.95 20.26 5.68
N LEU A 15 -6.64 19.52 4.81
CA LEU A 15 -7.45 18.36 5.21
C LEU A 15 -6.62 17.28 5.93
N VAL A 16 -5.46 16.93 5.38
CA VAL A 16 -4.59 15.89 5.96
C VAL A 16 -3.90 16.38 7.22
N ARG A 17 -3.51 17.65 7.27
CA ARG A 17 -2.93 18.28 8.45
C ARG A 17 -3.90 18.23 9.63
N ASP A 18 -5.15 18.61 9.40
CA ASP A 18 -6.18 18.59 10.43
C ASP A 18 -6.40 17.16 10.96
N PHE A 19 -6.46 16.16 10.07
CA PHE A 19 -6.53 14.75 10.48
C PHE A 19 -5.30 14.34 11.29
N ALA A 20 -4.09 14.63 10.80
CA ALA A 20 -2.85 14.25 11.47
C ALA A 20 -2.77 14.84 12.88
N GLU A 21 -3.10 16.13 13.04
CA GLU A 21 -3.00 16.82 14.33
C GLU A 21 -4.13 16.43 15.30
N SER A 22 -5.35 16.21 14.81
CA SER A 22 -6.50 15.92 15.67
C SER A 22 -6.67 14.43 15.99
N VAL A 23 -6.26 13.54 15.09
CA VAL A 23 -6.47 12.08 15.22
C VAL A 23 -5.17 11.34 15.51
N LEU A 24 -4.08 11.63 14.79
CA LEU A 24 -2.82 10.89 14.95
C LEU A 24 -2.00 11.38 16.14
N ALA A 25 -1.81 12.69 16.28
CA ALA A 25 -0.94 13.27 17.30
C ALA A 25 -1.26 12.83 18.75
N PRO A 26 -2.54 12.72 19.18
CA PRO A 26 -2.86 12.38 20.55
C PRO A 26 -2.40 10.98 20.99
N THR A 27 -2.29 10.02 20.06
CA THR A 27 -1.98 8.60 20.36
C THR A 27 -0.63 8.15 19.82
N ALA A 28 0.03 8.94 18.96
CA ALA A 28 1.28 8.57 18.28
C ALA A 28 2.37 8.06 19.24
N GLU A 29 2.73 8.83 20.29
CA GLU A 29 3.78 8.44 21.24
C GLU A 29 3.42 7.16 22.01
N HIS A 30 2.15 7.00 22.39
CA HIS A 30 1.70 5.79 23.08
C HIS A 30 1.80 4.55 22.17
N ARG A 31 1.35 4.68 20.92
CA ARG A 31 1.42 3.59 19.93
C ARG A 31 2.86 3.20 19.61
N ASP A 32 3.75 4.19 19.45
CA ASP A 32 5.17 3.95 19.22
C ASP A 32 5.80 3.18 20.39
N ALA A 33 5.65 3.69 21.62
CA ALA A 33 6.23 3.08 22.82
C ALA A 33 5.75 1.65 23.08
N ASN A 34 4.53 1.30 22.63
CA ASN A 34 3.91 0.00 22.85
C ASN A 34 3.83 -0.88 21.59
N GLN A 35 4.42 -0.44 20.47
CA GLN A 35 4.41 -1.17 19.18
C GLN A 35 2.99 -1.52 18.69
N ILE A 36 2.04 -0.60 18.88
CA ILE A 36 0.65 -0.78 18.47
C ILE A 36 0.49 -0.22 17.05
N PRO A 37 0.01 -1.01 16.08
CA PRO A 37 -0.22 -0.51 14.73
C PRO A 37 -1.37 0.52 14.73
N PRO A 38 -1.35 1.49 13.81
CA PRO A 38 -2.33 2.57 13.76
C PRO A 38 -3.68 2.14 13.12
N SER A 39 -4.19 0.97 13.49
CA SER A 39 -5.36 0.36 12.84
C SER A 39 -6.68 1.08 13.17
N GLU A 40 -6.82 1.62 14.39
CA GLU A 40 -8.01 2.40 14.77
C GLU A 40 -8.04 3.75 14.06
N GLU A 41 -6.90 4.40 13.95
CA GLU A 41 -6.75 5.66 13.22
C GLU A 41 -6.94 5.44 11.73
N TRP A 42 -6.55 4.27 11.19
CA TRP A 42 -6.86 3.93 9.79
C TRP A 42 -8.36 3.88 9.54
N GLN A 43 -9.17 3.34 10.47
CA GLN A 43 -10.62 3.33 10.32
C GLN A 43 -11.20 4.75 10.28
N GLN A 44 -10.70 5.66 11.12
CA GLN A 44 -11.09 7.07 11.11
C GLN A 44 -10.65 7.78 9.83
N PHE A 45 -9.50 7.42 9.27
CA PHE A 45 -9.01 7.97 8.01
C PHE A 45 -9.90 7.63 6.81
N LEU A 46 -10.65 6.51 6.86
CA LEU A 46 -11.53 6.11 5.76
C LEU A 46 -12.64 7.12 5.47
N ASP A 47 -13.07 7.88 6.49
CA ASP A 47 -14.10 8.91 6.35
C ASP A 47 -13.64 10.09 5.46
N PHE A 48 -12.33 10.22 5.24
CA PHE A 48 -11.73 11.26 4.40
C PHE A 48 -11.59 10.82 2.93
N GLY A 49 -11.78 9.54 2.61
CA GLY A 49 -11.75 9.02 1.23
C GLY A 49 -10.35 8.98 0.58
N LEU A 50 -9.29 9.30 1.33
CA LEU A 50 -7.94 9.42 0.80
C LEU A 50 -7.22 8.06 0.63
N GLN A 51 -7.76 6.96 1.17
CA GLN A 51 -7.23 5.61 0.96
C GLN A 51 -7.27 5.15 -0.51
N GLY A 52 -8.11 5.79 -1.34
CA GLY A 52 -8.32 5.44 -2.74
C GLY A 52 -7.58 6.32 -3.75
N VAL A 53 -6.59 7.11 -3.34
CA VAL A 53 -6.00 8.18 -4.18
C VAL A 53 -5.14 7.72 -5.36
N THR A 54 -4.84 6.42 -5.45
CA THR A 54 -4.19 5.81 -6.63
C THR A 54 -5.12 4.86 -7.37
N ILE A 55 -6.38 4.77 -6.94
CA ILE A 55 -7.37 3.84 -7.46
C ILE A 55 -8.27 4.60 -8.46
N PRO A 56 -8.51 4.07 -9.67
CA PRO A 56 -9.44 4.67 -10.62
C PRO A 56 -10.88 4.79 -10.07
N GLU A 57 -11.58 5.87 -10.42
CA GLU A 57 -12.96 6.15 -9.99
C GLU A 57 -13.94 4.99 -10.24
N LYS A 58 -13.79 4.26 -11.37
CA LYS A 58 -14.64 3.10 -11.68
C LYS A 58 -14.58 1.97 -10.65
N TYR A 59 -13.56 1.98 -9.78
CA TYR A 59 -13.39 1.04 -8.68
C TYR A 59 -13.62 1.68 -7.31
N GLY A 60 -14.21 2.87 -7.25
CA GLY A 60 -14.52 3.59 -6.01
C GLY A 60 -13.36 4.41 -5.44
N GLY A 61 -12.28 4.61 -6.19
CA GLY A 61 -11.19 5.50 -5.80
C GLY A 61 -11.45 6.97 -6.13
N SER A 62 -10.53 7.83 -5.70
CA SER A 62 -10.56 9.28 -5.96
C SER A 62 -9.15 9.73 -6.34
N PRO A 63 -8.72 9.47 -7.58
CA PRO A 63 -7.32 9.61 -7.95
C PRO A 63 -6.87 11.07 -7.86
N VAL A 64 -5.68 11.28 -7.30
CA VAL A 64 -5.01 12.60 -7.26
C VAL A 64 -3.69 12.53 -8.03
N ASP A 65 -3.08 13.68 -8.30
CA ASP A 65 -1.76 13.75 -8.93
C ASP A 65 -0.64 13.34 -7.95
N ASP A 66 0.54 12.99 -8.47
CA ASP A 66 1.66 12.50 -7.66
C ASP A 66 2.18 13.57 -6.65
N ILE A 67 1.99 14.88 -6.91
CA ILE A 67 2.36 15.93 -5.94
C ILE A 67 1.37 15.92 -4.78
N SER A 68 0.07 15.85 -5.07
CA SER A 68 -0.97 15.68 -4.05
C SER A 68 -0.78 14.41 -3.21
N GLU A 69 -0.44 13.27 -3.84
CA GLU A 69 -0.07 12.03 -3.11
C GLU A 69 1.11 12.29 -2.17
N SER A 70 2.15 12.99 -2.64
CA SER A 70 3.33 13.32 -1.84
C SER A 70 3.01 14.25 -0.66
N ILE A 71 2.10 15.21 -0.84
CA ILE A 71 1.63 16.12 0.23
C ILE A 71 0.90 15.34 1.32
N ILE A 72 0.04 14.39 0.95
CA ILE A 72 -0.67 13.53 1.91
C ILE A 72 0.37 12.76 2.75
N VAL A 73 1.35 12.14 2.09
CA VAL A 73 2.42 11.39 2.76
C VAL A 73 3.25 12.30 3.69
N GLU A 74 3.59 13.50 3.24
CA GLU A 74 4.35 14.48 4.01
C GLU A 74 3.62 14.86 5.30
N GLU A 75 2.36 15.29 5.21
CA GLU A 75 1.60 15.75 6.38
C GLU A 75 1.30 14.61 7.37
N LEU A 76 0.98 13.41 6.89
CA LEU A 76 0.82 12.23 7.76
C LEU A 76 2.14 11.92 8.49
N SER A 77 3.24 11.85 7.74
CA SER A 77 4.55 11.44 8.27
C SER A 77 5.17 12.49 9.20
N ARG A 78 4.79 13.77 9.08
CA ARG A 78 5.20 14.83 9.99
C ARG A 78 4.76 14.56 11.43
N VAL A 79 3.61 13.89 11.61
CA VAL A 79 3.03 13.60 12.92
C VAL A 79 3.24 12.16 13.33
N ASP A 80 2.95 11.21 12.44
CA ASP A 80 3.12 9.77 12.67
C ASP A 80 3.69 9.08 11.42
N PRO A 81 5.02 8.90 11.36
CA PRO A 81 5.68 8.17 10.28
C PRO A 81 5.20 6.73 10.11
N SER A 82 4.71 6.08 11.18
CA SER A 82 4.16 4.72 11.10
C SER A 82 2.85 4.71 10.33
N PHE A 83 2.00 5.72 10.52
CA PHE A 83 0.80 5.89 9.70
C PHE A 83 1.18 6.25 8.25
N GLY A 84 2.10 7.19 8.07
CA GLY A 84 2.58 7.61 6.75
C GLY A 84 3.05 6.43 5.90
N VAL A 85 3.91 5.56 6.45
CA VAL A 85 4.39 4.38 5.71
C VAL A 85 3.29 3.33 5.47
N MET A 86 2.36 3.15 6.42
CA MET A 86 1.20 2.28 6.23
C MET A 86 0.35 2.74 5.04
N PHE A 87 0.09 4.04 4.94
CA PHE A 87 -0.62 4.67 3.82
C PHE A 87 0.14 4.50 2.50
N CYS A 88 1.44 4.84 2.45
CA CYS A 88 2.28 4.70 1.25
C CYS A 88 2.25 3.28 0.68
N VAL A 89 2.35 2.26 1.55
CA VAL A 89 2.34 0.86 1.12
C VAL A 89 0.97 0.45 0.59
N HIS A 90 -0.11 0.94 1.21
CA HIS A 90 -1.46 0.72 0.71
C HIS A 90 -1.63 1.33 -0.69
N VAL A 91 -1.43 2.64 -0.84
CA VAL A 91 -1.79 3.37 -2.07
C VAL A 91 -0.73 3.22 -3.16
N GLY A 92 0.53 3.44 -2.82
CA GLY A 92 1.63 3.54 -3.78
C GLY A 92 2.22 2.20 -4.20
N LEU A 93 2.09 1.17 -3.37
CA LEU A 93 2.61 -0.17 -3.69
C LEU A 93 1.48 -1.16 -4.00
N CYS A 94 0.60 -1.46 -3.04
CA CYS A 94 -0.42 -2.48 -3.23
C CYS A 94 -1.46 -2.07 -4.29
N ALA A 95 -2.18 -0.97 -4.06
CA ALA A 95 -3.25 -0.52 -4.94
C ALA A 95 -2.72 -0.13 -6.33
N LYS A 96 -1.64 0.67 -6.41
CA LYS A 96 -1.02 1.09 -7.67
C LYS A 96 -0.52 -0.09 -8.50
N THR A 97 0.08 -1.12 -7.89
CA THR A 97 0.51 -2.33 -8.62
C THR A 97 -0.67 -3.06 -9.24
N ILE A 98 -1.77 -3.23 -8.51
CA ILE A 98 -2.99 -3.88 -9.04
C ILE A 98 -3.63 -3.02 -10.14
N ALA A 99 -3.68 -1.70 -9.97
CA ALA A 99 -4.22 -0.77 -10.96
C ALA A 99 -3.42 -0.78 -12.28
N LEU A 100 -2.09 -0.92 -12.21
CA LEU A 100 -1.23 -0.96 -13.38
C LEU A 100 -1.22 -2.33 -14.06
N HIS A 101 -1.15 -3.42 -13.29
CA HIS A 101 -0.81 -4.75 -13.82
C HIS A 101 -1.92 -5.80 -13.71
N GLY A 102 -2.98 -5.53 -12.94
CA GLY A 102 -4.11 -6.45 -12.81
C GLY A 102 -4.89 -6.59 -14.12
N ASN A 103 -5.52 -7.74 -14.32
CA ASN A 103 -6.61 -7.85 -15.29
C ASN A 103 -7.90 -7.20 -14.73
N GLU A 104 -8.94 -7.04 -15.56
CA GLU A 104 -10.16 -6.35 -15.12
C GLU A 104 -10.89 -7.06 -13.97
N GLU A 105 -10.88 -8.40 -13.92
CA GLU A 105 -11.47 -9.16 -12.81
C GLU A 105 -10.73 -8.89 -11.48
N GLN A 106 -9.39 -8.92 -11.51
CA GLN A 106 -8.55 -8.62 -10.35
C GLN A 106 -8.74 -7.18 -9.89
N LYS A 107 -8.77 -6.22 -10.82
CA LYS A 107 -9.00 -4.82 -10.50
C LYS A 107 -10.37 -4.62 -9.86
N GLN A 108 -11.42 -5.18 -10.45
CA GLN A 108 -12.77 -5.08 -9.91
C GLN A 108 -12.88 -5.68 -8.51
N ASN A 109 -12.27 -6.84 -8.27
CA ASN A 109 -12.32 -7.50 -6.96
C ASN A 109 -11.47 -6.78 -5.91
N TYR A 110 -10.22 -6.47 -6.22
CA TYR A 110 -9.27 -6.01 -5.21
C TYR A 110 -9.29 -4.49 -5.01
N LEU A 111 -9.38 -3.70 -6.09
CA LEU A 111 -9.35 -2.24 -5.95
C LEU A 111 -10.60 -1.71 -5.27
N THR A 112 -11.76 -2.31 -5.49
CA THR A 112 -12.99 -1.93 -4.78
C THR A 112 -12.90 -2.19 -3.28
N ARG A 113 -12.29 -3.30 -2.87
CA ARG A 113 -12.04 -3.63 -1.46
C ARG A 113 -11.02 -2.70 -0.81
N LEU A 114 -9.93 -2.38 -1.52
CA LEU A 114 -8.93 -1.41 -1.05
C LEU A 114 -9.53 -0.01 -0.92
N ALA A 115 -10.31 0.44 -1.91
CA ALA A 115 -11.03 1.72 -1.85
C ALA A 115 -12.06 1.77 -0.71
N ALA A 116 -12.70 0.63 -0.39
CA ALA A 116 -13.59 0.49 0.76
C ALA A 116 -12.88 0.44 2.12
N GLY A 117 -11.54 0.42 2.15
CA GLY A 117 -10.73 0.57 3.36
C GLY A 117 -10.04 -0.68 3.87
N GLU A 118 -10.09 -1.81 3.15
CA GLU A 118 -9.23 -2.95 3.48
C GLU A 118 -7.76 -2.59 3.30
N VAL A 119 -6.90 -3.00 4.25
CA VAL A 119 -5.47 -2.68 4.18
C VAL A 119 -4.75 -3.58 3.17
N GLY A 120 -3.98 -2.95 2.27
CA GLY A 120 -3.07 -3.62 1.34
C GLY A 120 -1.63 -3.71 1.85
N ALA A 121 -0.93 -4.78 1.48
CA ALA A 121 0.51 -4.96 1.69
C ALA A 121 1.24 -5.33 0.41
N TYR A 122 2.55 -5.10 0.40
CA TYR A 122 3.44 -5.42 -0.70
C TYR A 122 4.62 -6.24 -0.18
N SER A 123 4.80 -7.45 -0.72
CA SER A 123 5.65 -8.49 -0.15
C SER A 123 6.68 -8.97 -1.17
N LEU A 124 7.78 -8.23 -1.25
CA LEU A 124 8.90 -8.50 -2.15
C LEU A 124 10.10 -9.14 -1.45
N SER A 125 10.61 -8.46 -0.42
CA SER A 125 11.90 -8.77 0.21
C SER A 125 11.91 -10.09 1.01
N GLU A 126 13.09 -10.69 1.06
CA GLU A 126 13.40 -11.92 1.80
C GLU A 126 14.69 -11.74 2.60
N ALA A 127 14.95 -12.60 3.59
CA ALA A 127 16.17 -12.51 4.41
C ALA A 127 17.47 -12.51 3.58
N GLY A 128 17.49 -13.21 2.45
CA GLY A 128 18.61 -13.25 1.50
C GLY A 128 18.45 -12.37 0.25
N ALA A 129 17.34 -11.64 0.11
CA ALA A 129 17.03 -10.84 -1.08
C ALA A 129 16.36 -9.51 -0.70
N GLY A 130 17.19 -8.52 -0.38
CA GLY A 130 16.79 -7.12 -0.12
C GLY A 130 17.06 -6.24 -1.34
N THR A 131 18.25 -5.64 -1.40
CA THR A 131 18.71 -4.82 -2.54
C THR A 131 18.72 -5.61 -3.85
N ASP A 132 19.22 -6.85 -3.84
CA ASP A 132 19.10 -7.78 -4.96
C ASP A 132 17.79 -8.56 -4.86
N ALA A 133 16.67 -7.88 -5.13
CA ALA A 133 15.34 -8.50 -5.07
C ALA A 133 15.18 -9.66 -6.07
N ALA A 134 15.92 -9.64 -7.19
CA ALA A 134 15.88 -10.71 -8.18
C ALA A 134 16.47 -12.03 -7.66
N ALA A 135 17.30 -11.99 -6.61
CA ALA A 135 17.84 -13.17 -5.95
C ALA A 135 16.81 -13.96 -5.12
N MET A 136 15.58 -13.47 -4.97
CA MET A 136 14.52 -14.10 -4.17
C MET A 136 14.39 -15.62 -4.42
N ILE A 137 14.08 -16.39 -3.39
CA ILE A 137 13.95 -17.85 -3.46
C ILE A 137 12.54 -18.34 -3.23
N CYS A 138 11.59 -17.48 -2.85
CA CYS A 138 10.17 -17.85 -2.80
C CYS A 138 9.71 -18.33 -4.19
N LYS A 139 9.03 -19.47 -4.21
CA LYS A 139 8.62 -20.18 -5.42
C LYS A 139 7.12 -20.17 -5.56
N ALA A 140 6.67 -20.06 -6.81
CA ALA A 140 5.32 -20.36 -7.24
C ALA A 140 5.40 -21.59 -8.16
N LYS A 141 4.74 -22.68 -7.78
CA LYS A 141 4.57 -23.87 -8.63
C LYS A 141 3.10 -23.95 -9.04
N LEU A 142 2.82 -24.09 -10.34
CA LEU A 142 1.46 -24.36 -10.79
C LEU A 142 0.99 -25.72 -10.23
N SER A 143 -0.25 -25.79 -9.76
CA SER A 143 -0.84 -27.03 -9.25
C SER A 143 -0.88 -28.09 -10.34
N ASP A 144 -0.86 -29.36 -9.96
CA ASP A 144 -0.83 -30.46 -10.93
C ASP A 144 -2.09 -30.47 -11.84
N ASP A 145 -3.20 -29.84 -11.40
CA ASP A 145 -4.43 -29.65 -12.18
C ASP A 145 -4.50 -28.31 -12.96
N GLY A 146 -3.47 -27.47 -12.87
CA GLY A 146 -3.34 -26.21 -13.61
C GLY A 146 -4.22 -25.05 -13.13
N LYS A 147 -4.87 -25.16 -11.95
CA LYS A 147 -5.89 -24.19 -11.51
C LYS A 147 -5.40 -23.11 -10.55
N HIS A 148 -4.31 -23.32 -9.84
CA HIS A 148 -3.79 -22.38 -8.85
C HIS A 148 -2.28 -22.53 -8.68
N TYR A 149 -1.64 -21.56 -8.02
CA TYR A 149 -0.23 -21.66 -7.65
C TYR A 149 -0.08 -22.08 -6.19
N ILE A 150 0.87 -22.97 -5.94
CA ILE A 150 1.37 -23.32 -4.62
C ILE A 150 2.60 -22.44 -4.35
N LEU A 151 2.50 -21.58 -3.34
CA LEU A 151 3.57 -20.70 -2.92
C LEU A 151 4.40 -21.35 -1.81
N ASN A 152 5.72 -21.33 -1.92
CA ASN A 152 6.63 -21.82 -0.89
C ASN A 152 7.84 -20.89 -0.72
N GLY A 153 8.00 -20.32 0.47
CA GLY A 153 9.09 -19.44 0.82
C GLY A 153 8.75 -18.60 2.04
N GLU A 154 9.68 -17.75 2.44
CA GLU A 154 9.53 -16.84 3.56
C GLU A 154 9.79 -15.40 3.09
N LYS A 155 8.89 -14.50 3.46
CA LYS A 155 8.98 -13.07 3.18
C LYS A 155 9.28 -12.33 4.48
N MET A 156 10.04 -11.25 4.39
CA MET A 156 10.50 -10.49 5.55
C MET A 156 10.21 -9.01 5.41
N TRP A 157 10.02 -8.35 6.55
CA TRP A 157 9.83 -6.89 6.65
C TRP A 157 8.63 -6.37 5.85
N VAL A 158 7.54 -7.13 5.85
CA VAL A 158 6.32 -6.80 5.10
C VAL A 158 5.49 -5.79 5.88
N THR A 159 5.65 -4.51 5.57
CA THR A 159 4.78 -3.44 6.10
C THR A 159 3.32 -3.80 5.82
N ASN A 160 2.46 -3.56 6.81
CA ASN A 160 1.05 -3.96 6.87
C ASN A 160 0.80 -5.48 6.90
N GLY A 161 1.81 -6.34 6.81
CA GLY A 161 1.64 -7.79 6.60
C GLY A 161 0.72 -8.47 7.60
N ALA A 162 0.78 -8.10 8.88
CA ALA A 162 -0.08 -8.68 9.92
C ALA A 162 -1.56 -8.24 9.84
N GLN A 163 -1.84 -7.05 9.31
CA GLN A 163 -3.19 -6.48 9.26
C GLN A 163 -3.82 -6.52 7.86
N ALA A 164 -3.02 -6.77 6.82
CA ALA A 164 -3.47 -6.72 5.43
C ALA A 164 -4.50 -7.79 5.10
N LYS A 165 -5.48 -7.42 4.28
CA LYS A 165 -6.47 -8.34 3.68
C LYS A 165 -6.14 -8.71 2.24
N ILE A 166 -5.28 -7.91 1.61
CA ILE A 166 -4.78 -8.11 0.25
C ILE A 166 -3.26 -7.94 0.29
N ILE A 167 -2.53 -8.90 -0.27
CA ILE A 167 -1.06 -8.86 -0.34
C ILE A 167 -0.66 -9.05 -1.80
N VAL A 168 0.08 -8.08 -2.34
CA VAL A 168 0.81 -8.25 -3.59
C VAL A 168 2.13 -8.95 -3.27
N LEU A 169 2.24 -10.23 -3.60
CA LEU A 169 3.40 -11.07 -3.28
C LEU A 169 4.19 -11.45 -4.53
N PHE A 170 5.51 -11.39 -4.43
CA PHE A 170 6.43 -11.79 -5.49
C PHE A 170 7.01 -13.18 -5.24
N ALA A 171 6.97 -14.04 -6.24
CA ALA A 171 7.57 -15.36 -6.20
C ALA A 171 8.09 -15.74 -7.60
N LYS A 172 9.10 -16.60 -7.65
CA LYS A 172 9.63 -17.15 -8.89
C LYS A 172 8.75 -18.29 -9.37
N ASP A 173 8.19 -18.14 -10.56
CA ASP A 173 7.60 -19.26 -11.28
C ASP A 173 8.68 -20.31 -11.57
N VAL A 174 8.49 -21.52 -11.05
CA VAL A 174 9.45 -22.63 -11.19
C VAL A 174 9.33 -23.35 -12.53
N GLU A 175 8.22 -23.17 -13.23
CA GLU A 175 7.93 -23.79 -14.53
C GLU A 175 8.25 -22.84 -15.69
N SER A 176 8.26 -21.52 -15.43
CA SER A 176 8.73 -20.55 -16.41
C SER A 176 10.20 -20.83 -16.76
N PRO A 177 10.55 -21.04 -18.05
CA PRO A 177 11.95 -21.04 -18.46
C PRO A 177 12.55 -19.70 -18.02
N ARG A 178 13.64 -19.75 -17.24
CA ARG A 178 14.30 -18.58 -16.65
C ARG A 178 14.24 -17.40 -17.61
N LEU A 179 13.59 -16.31 -17.21
CA LEU A 179 13.79 -15.01 -17.83
C LEU A 179 15.29 -14.74 -17.74
N ARG A 180 16.01 -14.96 -18.86
CA ARG A 180 17.35 -14.45 -19.04
C ARG A 180 17.16 -12.93 -19.08
N GLY A 181 17.88 -12.24 -18.19
CA GLY A 181 17.76 -10.81 -17.97
C GLY A 181 17.98 -9.96 -19.21
#